data_AF-B6Y9R9-F1
#
_entry.id   AF-B6Y9R9-F1
#
_cell.length_a   1.000
_cell.length_b   1.000
_cell.length_c   1.000
_cell.angle_alpha   90.00
_cell.angle_beta   90.00
_cell.angle_gamma   90.00
#
_symmetry.space_group_name_H-M   'P 1'
#
loop_
_entity.id
_entity.type
_entity.pdbx_description
1 polymer ?
#
loop_
_entity_poly.entity_id
_entity_poly.type
_entity_poly.pdbx_seq_one_letter_code
_entity_poly.pdbx_strand_id
1 'polypeptide(L)'
;MIANQEFWEDDLEVPATELLLSFQNPDLCKSWINSLNNKQLNVILKQHFNYQQHLFDNSPYYDYRSVQQKRKFLIDSNLDYLPNYYLISYFSRLKSDSAIIEIAKPILSGDVKYDKKSILFTLFLIDHNLLKHVFLFNKVQKRSFSSFILNNPPRQRQSSFKDFLSKEVLREILTQHDSLANDNFESKFKGFFYYQDRIYLFIRRASDSDLVLSSNQVIHGYKPDWIILDFSLNSNQVNLCTKNLKRGLEIANSIASRYFQRECSFINLRNQNKVAQVRTFLTDCVHELIKDIKLIELKFTSLNQALILH
;
A
#
# COMPACT_ATOMS: atom_id res chain seq x y z
N MET A 1 -6.45 -13.34 -23.51
CA MET A 1 -7.40 -12.73 -22.56
C MET A 1 -6.74 -12.57 -21.20
N ILE A 2 -6.50 -11.39 -20.64
CA ILE A 2 -6.54 -10.01 -21.13
C ILE A 2 -5.24 -9.39 -20.61
N ALA A 3 -4.52 -8.62 -21.45
CA ALA A 3 -3.70 -7.54 -20.93
C ALA A 3 -4.68 -6.51 -20.35
N ASN A 4 -5.22 -6.79 -19.15
CA ASN A 4 -6.18 -5.91 -18.50
C ASN A 4 -5.41 -4.63 -18.18
N GLN A 5 -5.60 -3.61 -19.01
CA GLN A 5 -4.89 -2.34 -18.92
C GLN A 5 -5.07 -1.74 -17.52
N GLU A 6 -6.26 -1.89 -16.94
CA GLU A 6 -6.54 -1.47 -15.56
C GLU A 6 -5.65 -2.20 -14.55
N PHE A 7 -5.52 -3.52 -14.66
CA PHE A 7 -4.66 -4.30 -13.75
C PHE A 7 -3.18 -3.88 -13.86
N TRP A 8 -2.65 -3.77 -15.07
CA TRP A 8 -1.23 -3.48 -15.25
C TRP A 8 -0.89 -2.01 -15.01
N GLU A 9 -1.63 -1.07 -15.61
CA GLU A 9 -1.31 0.35 -15.58
C GLU A 9 -1.85 1.03 -14.32
N ASP A 10 -3.07 0.72 -13.90
CA ASP A 10 -3.71 1.39 -12.77
C ASP A 10 -3.39 0.71 -11.44
N ASP A 11 -3.42 -0.62 -11.36
CA ASP A 11 -3.17 -1.34 -10.11
C ASP A 11 -1.68 -1.63 -9.83
N LEU A 12 -0.87 -1.91 -10.87
CA LEU A 12 0.55 -2.26 -10.71
C LEU A 12 1.53 -1.16 -11.16
N GLU A 13 1.02 -0.07 -11.74
CA GLU A 13 1.83 1.03 -12.31
C GLU A 13 2.90 0.54 -13.30
N VAL A 14 2.59 -0.50 -14.08
CA VAL A 14 3.40 -1.01 -15.19
C VAL A 14 2.89 -0.37 -16.48
N PRO A 15 3.75 0.28 -17.30
CA PRO A 15 3.33 0.92 -18.56
C PRO A 15 3.05 -0.13 -19.64
N ALA A 16 1.97 -0.89 -19.47
CA ALA A 16 1.67 -2.05 -20.30
C ALA A 16 1.48 -1.68 -21.77
N THR A 17 0.81 -0.58 -22.08
CA THR A 17 0.57 -0.16 -23.48
C THR A 17 1.90 0.01 -24.24
N GLU A 18 2.83 0.78 -23.71
CA GLU A 18 4.15 1.01 -24.33
C GLU A 18 4.99 -0.27 -24.42
N LEU A 19 4.98 -1.07 -23.35
CA LEU A 19 5.73 -2.32 -23.29
C LEU A 19 5.20 -3.37 -24.27
N LEU A 20 3.87 -3.45 -24.42
CA LEU A 20 3.23 -4.39 -25.33
C LEU A 20 3.43 -3.99 -26.79
N LEU A 21 3.41 -2.68 -27.11
CA LEU A 21 3.81 -2.17 -28.43
C LEU A 21 5.26 -2.56 -28.75
N SER A 22 6.16 -2.39 -27.79
CA SER A 22 7.56 -2.81 -27.94
C SER A 22 7.71 -4.32 -28.11
N PHE A 23 6.86 -5.10 -27.44
CA PHE A 23 6.87 -6.57 -27.49
C PHE A 23 6.43 -7.14 -28.84
N GLN A 24 5.73 -6.35 -29.67
CA GLN A 24 5.39 -6.73 -31.06
C GLN A 24 6.63 -6.86 -31.95
N ASN A 25 7.78 -6.29 -31.56
CA ASN A 25 9.04 -6.49 -32.27
C ASN A 25 9.54 -7.94 -32.08
N PRO A 26 9.63 -8.76 -33.16
CA PRO A 26 10.03 -10.16 -33.06
C PRO A 26 11.44 -10.36 -32.48
N ASP A 27 12.38 -9.46 -32.79
CA ASP A 27 13.75 -9.55 -32.30
C ASP A 27 13.83 -9.28 -30.80
N LEU A 28 13.04 -8.33 -30.30
CA LEU A 28 12.93 -8.04 -28.88
C LEU A 28 12.30 -9.22 -28.14
N CYS A 29 11.19 -9.76 -28.66
CA CYS A 29 10.53 -10.93 -28.09
C CYS A 29 11.49 -12.13 -28.02
N LYS A 30 12.17 -12.44 -29.12
CA LYS A 30 13.16 -13.52 -29.20
C LYS A 30 14.33 -13.30 -28.23
N SER A 31 14.86 -12.08 -28.16
CA SER A 31 15.92 -11.71 -27.22
C SER A 31 15.48 -11.91 -25.77
N TRP A 32 14.28 -11.47 -25.41
CA TRP A 32 13.73 -11.67 -24.08
C TRP A 32 13.54 -13.16 -23.75
N ILE A 33 12.95 -13.96 -24.65
CA ILE A 33 12.80 -15.42 -24.45
C ILE A 33 14.16 -16.08 -24.23
N ASN A 34 15.18 -15.68 -25.01
CA ASN A 34 16.54 -16.20 -24.87
C ASN A 34 17.21 -15.81 -23.55
N SER A 35 16.78 -14.71 -22.91
CA SER A 35 17.26 -14.30 -21.60
C SER A 35 16.69 -15.12 -20.43
N LEU A 36 15.63 -15.91 -20.66
CA LEU A 36 14.96 -16.67 -19.61
C LEU A 36 15.77 -17.92 -19.22
N ASN A 37 15.82 -18.20 -17.92
CA ASN A 37 16.42 -19.43 -17.39
C ASN A 37 15.43 -20.61 -17.43
N ASN A 38 15.91 -21.83 -17.18
CA ASN A 38 15.08 -23.04 -17.24
C ASN A 38 13.86 -22.99 -16.29
N LYS A 39 14.03 -22.44 -15.08
CA LYS A 39 12.95 -22.34 -14.09
C LYS A 39 11.84 -21.42 -14.58
N GLN A 40 12.18 -20.26 -15.12
CA GLN A 40 11.24 -19.30 -15.71
C GLN A 40 10.50 -19.90 -16.90
N LEU A 41 11.22 -20.57 -17.82
CA LEU A 41 10.64 -21.24 -18.98
C LEU A 41 9.63 -22.32 -18.55
N ASN A 42 9.96 -23.11 -17.53
CA ASN A 42 9.07 -24.15 -17.01
C ASN A 42 7.76 -23.58 -16.46
N VAL A 43 7.78 -22.46 -15.75
CA VAL A 43 6.56 -21.84 -15.24
C VAL A 43 5.66 -21.36 -16.39
N ILE A 44 6.24 -20.73 -17.41
CA ILE A 44 5.49 -20.28 -18.60
C ILE A 44 4.84 -21.50 -19.29
N LEU A 45 5.63 -22.54 -19.55
CA LEU A 45 5.14 -23.75 -20.23
C LEU A 45 4.11 -24.50 -19.38
N LYS A 46 4.19 -24.41 -18.05
CA LYS A 46 3.18 -24.99 -17.17
C LYS A 46 1.80 -24.39 -17.42
N GLN A 47 1.70 -23.08 -17.64
CA GLN A 47 0.44 -22.45 -18.02
C GLN A 47 -0.09 -23.03 -19.34
N HIS A 48 0.79 -23.30 -20.30
CA HIS A 48 0.40 -23.83 -21.60
C HIS A 48 -0.22 -25.22 -21.52
N PHE A 49 0.47 -26.13 -20.85
CA PHE A 49 0.13 -27.56 -20.79
C PHE A 49 -0.83 -27.88 -19.65
N ASN A 50 -1.22 -26.87 -18.87
CA ASN A 50 -2.16 -26.97 -17.74
C ASN A 50 -1.79 -28.10 -16.76
N TYR A 51 -0.49 -28.27 -16.46
CA TYR A 51 -0.06 -29.31 -15.51
C TYR A 51 -0.59 -28.98 -14.12
N GLN A 52 -1.43 -29.86 -13.56
CA GLN A 52 -2.06 -29.67 -12.24
C GLN A 52 -1.17 -30.02 -11.02
N GLN A 53 0.12 -30.34 -11.20
CA GLN A 53 0.99 -30.83 -10.11
C GLN A 53 2.02 -29.80 -9.60
N HIS A 54 2.48 -29.99 -8.37
CA HIS A 54 3.31 -29.10 -7.54
C HIS A 54 4.35 -28.29 -8.33
N LEU A 55 4.30 -26.95 -8.17
CA LEU A 55 5.10 -25.97 -8.91
C LEU A 55 6.62 -26.13 -8.78
N PHE A 56 7.06 -26.94 -7.82
CA PHE A 56 8.44 -26.99 -7.34
C PHE A 56 8.94 -28.39 -7.03
N ASP A 57 8.14 -29.43 -7.24
CA ASP A 57 8.62 -30.79 -7.05
C ASP A 57 9.39 -31.26 -8.27
N ASN A 58 10.46 -32.02 -8.01
CA ASN A 58 11.15 -32.86 -8.98
C ASN A 58 10.25 -34.03 -9.43
N SER A 59 8.98 -33.74 -9.74
CA SER A 59 7.99 -34.69 -10.23
C SER A 59 8.45 -35.26 -11.57
N PRO A 60 8.19 -36.56 -11.85
CA PRO A 60 8.53 -37.20 -13.12
C PRO A 60 7.80 -36.60 -14.34
N TYR A 61 6.92 -35.61 -14.15
CA TYR A 61 6.30 -34.79 -15.20
C TYR A 61 7.02 -33.45 -15.42
N TYR A 62 8.27 -33.33 -14.99
CA TYR A 62 9.13 -32.23 -15.38
C TYR A 62 9.27 -32.20 -16.90
N ASP A 63 9.08 -31.05 -17.53
CA ASP A 63 9.31 -30.93 -18.96
C ASP A 63 10.78 -31.23 -19.28
N TYR A 64 11.04 -32.43 -19.80
CA TYR A 64 12.37 -32.95 -20.15
C TYR A 64 12.99 -32.28 -21.37
N ARG A 65 12.26 -31.39 -22.06
CA ARG A 65 12.83 -30.60 -23.16
C ARG A 65 14.04 -29.82 -22.67
N SER A 66 15.09 -29.80 -23.48
CA SER A 66 16.24 -28.93 -23.26
C SER A 66 15.82 -27.46 -23.25
N VAL A 67 16.61 -26.60 -22.60
CA VAL A 67 16.37 -25.15 -22.56
C VAL A 67 16.20 -24.55 -23.97
N GLN A 68 17.00 -25.03 -24.94
CA GLN A 68 16.93 -24.57 -26.31
C GLN A 68 15.61 -24.98 -27.00
N GLN A 69 15.15 -26.21 -26.78
CA GLN A 69 13.86 -26.68 -27.30
C GLN A 69 12.69 -25.89 -26.70
N LYS A 70 12.74 -25.58 -25.40
CA LYS A 70 11.73 -24.75 -24.73
C LYS A 70 11.68 -23.33 -25.31
N ARG A 71 12.83 -22.69 -25.49
CA ARG A 71 12.92 -21.36 -26.10
C ARG A 71 12.38 -21.36 -27.53
N LYS A 72 12.82 -22.32 -28.35
CA LYS A 72 12.35 -22.48 -29.73
C LYS A 72 10.82 -22.64 -29.78
N PHE A 73 10.28 -23.52 -28.94
CA PHE A 73 8.83 -23.69 -28.84
C PHE A 73 8.10 -22.37 -28.52
N LEU A 74 8.55 -21.60 -27.52
CA LEU A 74 7.92 -20.33 -27.16
C LEU A 74 8.01 -19.28 -28.27
N ILE A 75 9.12 -19.24 -29.02
CA ILE A 75 9.30 -18.34 -30.17
C ILE A 75 8.34 -18.73 -31.30
N ASP A 76 8.25 -20.02 -31.61
CA ASP A 76 7.51 -20.52 -32.76
C ASP A 76 5.98 -20.55 -32.51
N SER A 77 5.53 -20.67 -31.26
CA SER A 77 4.13 -20.95 -30.91
C SER A 77 3.23 -19.71 -30.76
N ASN A 78 3.78 -18.49 -30.89
CA ASN A 78 3.06 -17.20 -30.79
C ASN A 78 1.93 -17.17 -29.73
N LEU A 79 2.30 -17.43 -28.47
CA LEU A 79 1.35 -17.69 -27.38
C LEU A 79 0.75 -16.41 -26.79
N ASP A 80 -0.58 -16.28 -26.79
CA ASP A 80 -1.30 -15.07 -26.36
C ASP A 80 -1.06 -14.60 -24.91
N TYR A 81 -0.63 -15.50 -24.02
CA TYR A 81 -0.37 -15.17 -22.62
C TYR A 81 1.09 -14.78 -22.36
N LEU A 82 1.99 -14.99 -23.33
CA LEU A 82 3.41 -14.69 -23.21
C LEU A 82 3.71 -13.21 -22.88
N PRO A 83 2.97 -12.21 -23.43
CA PRO A 83 3.20 -10.82 -23.09
C PRO A 83 3.03 -10.52 -21.59
N ASN A 84 2.18 -11.25 -20.86
CA ASN A 84 2.04 -11.05 -19.41
C ASN A 84 3.35 -11.38 -18.68
N TYR A 85 4.07 -12.44 -19.05
CA TYR A 85 5.35 -12.78 -18.45
C TYR A 85 6.46 -11.78 -18.78
N TYR A 86 6.36 -11.13 -19.95
CA TYR A 86 7.21 -10.00 -20.28
C TYR A 86 6.94 -8.81 -19.36
N LEU A 87 5.66 -8.45 -19.14
CA LEU A 87 5.26 -7.41 -18.20
C LEU A 87 5.71 -7.73 -16.76
N ILE A 88 5.61 -8.99 -16.32
CA ILE A 88 6.12 -9.42 -15.01
C ILE A 88 7.65 -9.26 -14.93
N SER A 89 8.37 -9.57 -16.02
CA SER A 89 9.82 -9.36 -16.08
C SER A 89 10.18 -7.89 -15.87
N TYR A 90 9.42 -6.96 -16.45
CA TYR A 90 9.59 -5.53 -16.20
C TYR A 90 9.24 -5.16 -14.75
N PHE A 91 8.06 -5.60 -14.28
CA PHE A 91 7.59 -5.40 -12.91
C PHE A 91 8.63 -5.81 -11.87
N SER A 92 9.29 -6.96 -12.08
CA SER A 92 10.29 -7.53 -11.17
C SER A 92 11.49 -6.61 -10.92
N ARG A 93 11.88 -5.78 -11.90
CA ARG A 93 13.05 -4.89 -11.80
C ARG A 93 12.87 -3.80 -10.75
N LEU A 94 11.63 -3.39 -10.50
CA LEU A 94 11.29 -2.27 -9.62
C LEU A 94 10.95 -2.72 -8.18
N LYS A 95 10.92 -4.03 -7.92
CA LYS A 95 10.51 -4.62 -6.64
C LYS A 95 11.69 -5.16 -5.84
N SER A 96 11.62 -4.99 -4.52
CA SER A 96 12.60 -5.56 -3.59
C SER A 96 12.41 -7.07 -3.45
N ASP A 97 13.53 -7.78 -3.27
CA ASP A 97 13.55 -9.23 -3.01
C ASP A 97 12.78 -9.54 -1.74
N SER A 98 12.97 -8.73 -0.69
CA SER A 98 12.27 -8.85 0.58
C SER A 98 10.75 -8.83 0.41
N ALA A 99 10.20 -7.91 -0.40
CA ALA A 99 8.76 -7.84 -0.61
C ALA A 99 8.22 -9.05 -1.38
N ILE A 100 8.97 -9.51 -2.38
CA ILE A 100 8.59 -10.68 -3.19
C ILE A 100 8.59 -11.94 -2.31
N ILE A 101 9.66 -12.15 -1.53
CA ILE A 101 9.82 -13.32 -0.68
C ILE A 101 8.77 -13.35 0.43
N GLU A 102 8.50 -12.22 1.09
CA GLU A 102 7.54 -12.14 2.19
C GLU A 102 6.13 -12.56 1.75
N ILE A 103 5.69 -12.08 0.58
CA ILE A 103 4.39 -12.45 0.02
C ILE A 103 4.38 -13.89 -0.50
N ALA A 104 5.50 -14.36 -1.07
CA ALA A 104 5.58 -15.70 -1.64
C ALA A 104 5.68 -16.81 -0.60
N LYS A 105 6.35 -16.57 0.54
CA LYS A 105 6.63 -17.58 1.57
C LYS A 105 5.40 -18.36 2.06
N PRO A 106 4.27 -17.74 2.44
CA PRO A 106 3.09 -18.48 2.88
C PRO A 106 2.40 -19.26 1.75
N ILE A 107 2.71 -18.96 0.49
CA ILE A 107 2.01 -19.52 -0.68
C ILE A 107 2.80 -20.69 -1.28
N LEU A 108 4.12 -20.54 -1.39
CA LEU A 108 4.96 -21.46 -2.16
C LEU A 108 5.55 -22.63 -1.35
N SER A 109 5.26 -22.73 -0.05
CA SER A 109 5.61 -23.85 0.86
C SER A 109 6.98 -24.51 0.55
N GLY A 110 8.07 -23.98 1.11
CA GLY A 110 9.41 -24.57 0.97
C GLY A 110 10.54 -23.55 1.06
N ASP A 111 11.78 -24.04 1.13
CA ASP A 111 12.98 -23.21 1.13
C ASP A 111 13.17 -22.60 -0.26
N VAL A 112 12.69 -21.36 -0.44
CA VAL A 112 12.55 -20.68 -1.74
C VAL A 112 13.93 -20.27 -2.30
N LYS A 113 14.73 -21.22 -2.80
CA LYS A 113 15.93 -20.93 -3.62
C LYS A 113 15.55 -20.63 -5.08
N TYR A 114 14.71 -19.62 -5.26
CA TYR A 114 14.19 -19.21 -6.58
C TYR A 114 14.55 -17.76 -6.88
N ASP A 115 14.87 -17.46 -8.14
CA ASP A 115 15.08 -16.08 -8.57
C ASP A 115 13.75 -15.30 -8.61
N LYS A 116 13.84 -13.96 -8.50
CA LYS A 116 12.67 -13.08 -8.39
C LYS A 116 11.63 -13.30 -9.49
N LYS A 117 12.08 -13.50 -10.75
CA LYS A 117 11.15 -13.66 -11.88
C LYS A 117 10.42 -14.98 -11.79
N SER A 118 11.11 -16.07 -11.46
CA SER A 118 10.45 -17.37 -11.25
C SER A 118 9.38 -17.29 -10.17
N ILE A 119 9.67 -16.65 -9.03
CA ILE A 119 8.67 -16.47 -7.96
C ILE A 119 7.47 -15.70 -8.48
N LEU A 120 7.68 -14.56 -9.13
CA LEU A 120 6.59 -13.72 -9.63
C LEU A 120 5.78 -14.40 -10.75
N PHE A 121 6.43 -15.16 -11.63
CA PHE A 121 5.75 -15.95 -12.65
C PHE A 121 4.84 -16.99 -12.00
N THR A 122 5.34 -17.65 -10.96
CA THR A 122 4.56 -18.63 -10.22
C THR A 122 3.39 -17.99 -9.47
N LEU A 123 3.60 -16.86 -8.80
CA LEU A 123 2.53 -16.13 -8.12
C LEU A 123 1.44 -15.75 -9.12
N PHE A 124 1.81 -15.20 -10.27
CA PHE A 124 0.85 -14.86 -11.34
C PHE A 124 0.07 -16.07 -11.85
N LEU A 125 0.74 -17.22 -12.00
CA LEU A 125 0.12 -18.46 -12.44
C LEU A 125 -0.90 -19.00 -11.41
N ILE A 126 -0.64 -18.81 -10.11
CA ILE A 126 -1.56 -19.21 -9.03
C ILE A 126 -2.75 -18.24 -8.97
N ASP A 127 -2.46 -16.95 -8.81
CA ASP A 127 -3.45 -15.87 -8.76
C ASP A 127 -2.76 -14.54 -9.09
N HIS A 128 -3.21 -13.86 -10.15
CA HIS A 128 -2.65 -12.59 -10.57
C HIS A 128 -2.72 -11.51 -9.47
N ASN A 129 -3.70 -11.57 -8.55
CA ASN A 129 -3.83 -10.60 -7.46
C ASN A 129 -2.65 -10.67 -6.47
N LEU A 130 -1.89 -11.75 -6.45
CA LEU A 130 -0.68 -11.85 -5.65
C LEU A 130 0.39 -10.85 -6.10
N LEU A 131 0.43 -10.48 -7.39
CA LEU A 131 1.31 -9.40 -7.87
C LEU A 131 0.90 -8.05 -7.27
N LYS A 132 -0.40 -7.82 -7.07
CA LYS A 132 -0.91 -6.62 -6.42
C LYS A 132 -0.48 -6.58 -4.96
N HIS A 133 -0.54 -7.70 -4.24
CA HIS A 133 -0.01 -7.77 -2.87
C HIS A 133 1.49 -7.45 -2.81
N VAL A 134 2.31 -8.02 -3.72
CA VAL A 134 3.73 -7.68 -3.83
C VAL A 134 3.93 -6.19 -4.08
N PHE A 135 3.16 -5.61 -5.00
CA PHE A 135 3.25 -4.19 -5.33
C PHE A 135 2.96 -3.29 -4.13
N LEU A 136 1.83 -3.53 -3.46
CA LEU A 136 1.38 -2.75 -2.31
C LEU A 136 2.33 -2.88 -1.13
N PHE A 137 2.78 -4.10 -0.80
CA PHE A 137 3.74 -4.32 0.28
C PHE A 137 5.10 -3.68 -0.02
N ASN A 138 5.58 -3.76 -1.26
CA ASN A 138 6.78 -3.04 -1.68
C ASN A 138 6.64 -1.51 -1.55
N LYS A 139 5.43 -0.93 -1.73
CA LYS A 139 5.20 0.50 -1.44
C LYS A 139 5.30 0.82 0.05
N VAL A 140 4.79 -0.06 0.92
CA VAL A 140 4.91 0.10 2.38
C VAL A 140 6.37 0.10 2.80
N GLN A 141 7.18 -0.85 2.31
CA GLN A 141 8.60 -0.95 2.67
C GLN A 141 9.45 0.27 2.25
N LYS A 142 9.05 0.99 1.19
CA LYS A 142 9.80 2.14 0.66
C LYS A 142 9.37 3.48 1.25
N ARG A 143 8.44 3.50 2.19
CA ARG A 143 7.79 4.73 2.67
C ARG A 143 7.92 4.88 4.19
N SER A 144 7.99 6.12 4.65
CA SER A 144 7.94 6.47 6.06
C SER A 144 6.50 6.76 6.51
N PHE A 145 6.21 6.46 7.77
CA PHE A 145 4.89 6.64 8.36
C PHE A 145 4.93 7.59 9.55
N SER A 146 3.87 8.37 9.69
CA SER A 146 3.60 9.18 10.88
C SER A 146 2.54 8.50 11.74
N SER A 147 2.81 8.32 13.03
CA SER A 147 1.93 7.58 13.94
C SER A 147 0.93 8.46 14.69
N PHE A 148 -0.31 8.00 14.74
CA PHE A 148 -1.42 8.68 15.41
C PHE A 148 -2.25 7.69 16.23
N ILE A 149 -2.86 8.18 17.29
CA ILE A 149 -3.67 7.40 18.23
C ILE A 149 -5.00 8.11 18.47
N LEU A 150 -6.07 7.34 18.65
CA LEU A 150 -7.38 7.90 18.98
C LEU A 150 -7.32 8.66 20.31
N ASN A 151 -7.82 9.89 20.30
CA ASN A 151 -8.07 10.64 21.51
C ASN A 151 -9.27 10.03 22.23
N ASN A 152 -9.08 9.59 23.47
CA ASN A 152 -10.11 8.92 24.29
C ASN A 152 -10.82 7.77 23.55
N PRO A 153 -10.09 6.66 23.28
CA PRO A 153 -10.62 5.57 22.46
C PRO A 153 -11.93 5.01 23.03
N PRO A 154 -12.99 4.88 22.22
CA PRO A 154 -14.24 4.25 22.66
C PRO A 154 -14.03 2.79 23.11
N ARG A 155 -15.00 2.23 23.83
CA ARG A 155 -15.00 0.79 24.13
C ARG A 155 -15.01 -0.02 22.82
N GLN A 156 -14.26 -1.12 22.82
CA GLN A 156 -14.18 -2.01 21.65
C GLN A 156 -15.58 -2.51 21.27
N ARG A 157 -15.86 -2.55 19.96
CA ARG A 157 -17.08 -3.11 19.42
C ARG A 157 -17.01 -4.64 19.45
N GLN A 158 -18.18 -5.29 19.44
CA GLN A 158 -18.27 -6.75 19.35
C GLN A 158 -17.76 -7.26 17.98
N SER A 159 -18.06 -6.53 16.91
CA SER A 159 -17.51 -6.83 15.58
C SER A 159 -16.07 -6.36 15.46
N SER A 160 -15.22 -7.20 14.85
CA SER A 160 -13.82 -6.83 14.62
C SER A 160 -13.74 -5.69 13.59
N PHE A 161 -12.69 -4.87 13.68
CA PHE A 161 -12.45 -3.82 12.69
C PHE A 161 -12.17 -4.40 11.30
N LYS A 162 -11.52 -5.57 11.27
CA LYS A 162 -11.28 -6.35 10.05
C LYS A 162 -12.58 -6.71 9.33
N ASP A 163 -13.59 -7.19 10.05
CA ASP A 163 -14.86 -7.60 9.45
C ASP A 163 -15.72 -6.39 9.04
N PHE A 164 -15.52 -5.25 9.68
CA PHE A 164 -16.16 -3.99 9.31
C PHE A 164 -15.67 -3.45 7.95
N LEU A 165 -14.39 -3.66 7.62
CA LEU A 165 -13.78 -3.10 6.43
C LEU A 165 -14.21 -3.87 5.17
N SER A 166 -15.14 -3.28 4.42
CA SER A 166 -15.53 -3.74 3.09
C SER A 166 -15.23 -2.70 2.01
N LYS A 167 -15.19 -3.12 0.74
CA LYS A 167 -14.99 -2.22 -0.40
C LYS A 167 -16.11 -1.18 -0.47
N GLU A 168 -17.34 -1.59 -0.18
CA GLU A 168 -18.55 -0.77 -0.22
C GLU A 168 -18.49 0.30 0.88
N VAL A 169 -18.18 -0.11 2.12
CA VAL A 169 -18.05 0.81 3.26
C VAL A 169 -16.97 1.85 3.00
N LEU A 170 -15.80 1.42 2.52
CA LEU A 170 -14.70 2.34 2.22
C LEU A 170 -15.05 3.28 1.06
N ARG A 171 -15.73 2.79 0.01
CA ARG A 171 -16.18 3.63 -1.10
C ARG A 171 -17.15 4.71 -0.61
N GLU A 172 -18.14 4.36 0.22
CA GLU A 172 -19.08 5.33 0.78
C GLU A 172 -18.38 6.42 1.60
N ILE A 173 -17.44 6.03 2.48
CA ILE A 173 -16.67 6.98 3.30
C ILE A 173 -15.84 7.92 2.41
N LEU A 174 -15.19 7.39 1.38
CA LEU A 174 -14.39 8.19 0.46
C LEU A 174 -15.24 9.14 -0.38
N THR A 175 -16.38 8.69 -0.91
CA THR A 175 -17.31 9.56 -1.65
C THR A 175 -17.85 10.69 -0.76
N GLN A 176 -18.16 10.42 0.50
CA GLN A 176 -18.57 11.46 1.46
C GLN A 176 -17.43 12.45 1.74
N HIS A 177 -16.20 11.96 1.93
CA HIS A 177 -15.03 12.81 2.11
C HIS A 177 -14.79 13.71 0.89
N ASP A 178 -14.86 13.15 -0.32
CA ASP A 178 -14.67 13.88 -1.57
C ASP A 178 -15.73 14.98 -1.76
N SER A 179 -16.99 14.67 -1.45
CA SER A 179 -18.09 15.65 -1.49
C SER A 179 -17.90 16.80 -0.51
N LEU A 180 -17.33 16.53 0.68
CA LEU A 180 -17.05 17.57 1.68
C LEU A 180 -15.82 18.40 1.32
N ALA A 181 -14.80 17.77 0.72
CA ALA A 181 -13.59 18.45 0.28
C ALA A 181 -13.86 19.40 -0.90
N ASN A 182 -14.79 19.02 -1.79
CA ASN A 182 -15.24 19.83 -2.93
C ASN A 182 -14.08 20.40 -3.78
N ASP A 183 -13.02 19.60 -3.96
CA ASP A 183 -11.78 19.96 -4.68
C ASP A 183 -11.72 19.32 -6.08
N ASN A 184 -12.83 18.75 -6.56
CA ASN A 184 -12.97 18.01 -7.83
C ASN A 184 -12.06 16.77 -7.98
N PHE A 185 -11.40 16.33 -6.92
CA PHE A 185 -10.62 15.09 -6.94
C PHE A 185 -11.41 13.92 -6.37
N GLU A 186 -11.23 12.75 -7.00
CA GLU A 186 -11.82 11.49 -6.57
C GLU A 186 -10.77 10.63 -5.82
N SER A 187 -11.16 10.10 -4.67
CA SER A 187 -10.41 9.12 -3.90
C SER A 187 -10.80 7.71 -4.34
N LYS A 188 -9.87 6.99 -4.97
CA LYS A 188 -10.07 5.60 -5.42
C LYS A 188 -9.49 4.61 -4.43
N PHE A 189 -10.35 3.80 -3.81
CA PHE A 189 -9.91 2.68 -2.99
C PHE A 189 -9.26 1.59 -3.87
N LYS A 190 -8.00 1.25 -3.57
CA LYS A 190 -7.20 0.28 -4.35
C LYS A 190 -7.15 -1.11 -3.75
N GLY A 191 -7.37 -1.23 -2.45
CA GLY A 191 -7.38 -2.52 -1.77
C GLY A 191 -6.92 -2.39 -0.33
N PHE A 192 -7.07 -3.49 0.40
CA PHE A 192 -6.51 -3.64 1.73
C PHE A 192 -5.66 -4.90 1.82
N PHE A 193 -4.74 -4.90 2.76
CA PHE A 193 -3.83 -6.00 3.00
C PHE A 193 -3.67 -6.21 4.51
N TYR A 194 -3.73 -7.48 4.94
CA TYR A 194 -3.54 -7.88 6.33
C TYR A 194 -2.14 -8.46 6.50
N TYR A 195 -1.37 -7.91 7.43
CA TYR A 195 -0.02 -8.40 7.69
C TYR A 195 0.43 -8.06 9.10
N GLN A 196 0.93 -9.07 9.82
CA GLN A 196 1.43 -8.94 11.19
C GLN A 196 0.48 -8.16 12.12
N ASP A 197 -0.80 -8.55 12.16
CA ASP A 197 -1.83 -7.89 12.99
C ASP A 197 -2.02 -6.40 12.69
N ARG A 198 -1.78 -6.02 11.44
CA ARG A 198 -2.03 -4.68 10.92
C ARG A 198 -2.92 -4.74 9.69
N ILE A 199 -3.69 -3.68 9.49
CA ILE A 199 -4.59 -3.54 8.34
C ILE A 199 -4.13 -2.33 7.53
N TYR A 200 -3.57 -2.60 6.35
CA TYR A 200 -3.12 -1.58 5.42
C TYR A 200 -4.25 -1.27 4.43
N LEU A 201 -4.66 -0.01 4.33
CA LEU A 201 -5.61 0.49 3.33
C LEU A 201 -4.85 1.36 2.33
N PHE A 202 -5.13 1.14 1.05
CA PHE A 202 -4.48 1.87 -0.03
C PHE A 202 -5.51 2.67 -0.81
N ILE A 203 -5.30 3.99 -0.86
CA ILE A 203 -6.17 4.94 -1.56
C ILE A 203 -5.31 5.72 -2.55
N ARG A 204 -5.79 5.84 -3.78
CA ARG A 204 -5.17 6.64 -4.84
C ARG A 204 -6.01 7.88 -5.06
N ARG A 205 -5.40 9.06 -4.97
CA ARG A 205 -6.08 10.35 -5.19
C ARG A 205 -5.14 11.31 -5.91
N ALA A 206 -5.65 12.16 -6.78
CA ALA A 206 -4.90 13.29 -7.31
C ALA A 206 -4.46 14.24 -6.17
N SER A 207 -3.20 14.70 -6.19
CA SER A 207 -2.69 15.63 -5.17
C SER A 207 -2.46 17.04 -5.71
N ASP A 208 -1.61 17.16 -6.73
CA ASP A 208 -1.07 18.43 -7.21
C ASP A 208 -1.23 18.51 -8.74
N SER A 209 -1.42 19.72 -9.27
CA SER A 209 -1.31 19.93 -10.71
C SER A 209 0.11 19.59 -11.17
N ASP A 210 0.21 18.80 -12.21
CA ASP A 210 1.47 18.32 -12.76
C ASP A 210 1.39 18.34 -14.29
N LEU A 211 2.56 18.37 -14.92
CA LEU A 211 2.67 18.26 -16.36
C LEU A 211 2.67 16.77 -16.73
N VAL A 212 1.55 16.29 -17.26
CA VAL A 212 1.41 14.89 -17.68
C VAL A 212 1.73 14.80 -19.17
N LEU A 213 2.69 13.95 -19.51
CA LEU A 213 3.00 13.63 -20.90
C LEU A 213 1.93 12.66 -21.43
N SER A 214 1.18 13.12 -22.43
CA SER A 214 0.25 12.28 -23.19
C SER A 214 0.58 12.44 -24.67
N SER A 215 0.91 11.34 -25.35
CA SER A 215 1.10 11.32 -26.81
C SER A 215 2.05 12.41 -27.34
N ASN A 216 3.22 12.58 -26.73
CA ASN A 216 4.22 13.62 -27.03
C ASN A 216 3.76 15.08 -26.83
N GLN A 217 2.65 15.32 -26.14
CA GLN A 217 2.23 16.64 -25.71
C GLN A 217 2.24 16.72 -24.18
N VAL A 218 2.68 17.87 -23.67
CA VAL A 218 2.59 18.19 -22.25
C VAL A 218 1.19 18.72 -21.99
N ILE A 219 0.38 17.95 -21.26
CA ILE A 219 -0.97 18.35 -20.84
C ILE A 219 -0.93 18.70 -19.36
N HIS A 220 -1.65 19.75 -18.95
CA HIS A 220 -1.92 19.98 -17.54
C HIS A 220 -2.78 18.84 -17.00
N GLY A 221 -2.21 18.02 -16.11
CA GLY A 221 -2.91 16.94 -15.43
C GLY A 221 -2.65 17.00 -13.93
N TYR A 222 -2.95 15.91 -13.24
CA TYR A 222 -2.70 15.80 -11.80
C TYR A 222 -1.87 14.57 -11.50
N LYS A 223 -0.87 14.71 -10.62
CA LYS A 223 -0.08 13.55 -10.21
C LYS A 223 -0.91 12.69 -9.24
N PRO A 224 -1.06 11.38 -9.51
CA PRO A 224 -1.67 10.49 -8.54
C PRO A 224 -0.75 10.36 -7.32
N ASP A 225 -1.30 10.56 -6.13
CA ASP A 225 -0.66 10.29 -4.86
C ASP A 225 -1.31 9.08 -4.17
N TRP A 226 -0.51 8.44 -3.32
CA TRP A 226 -0.91 7.31 -2.51
C TRP A 226 -1.09 7.75 -1.07
N ILE A 227 -2.29 7.53 -0.56
CA ILE A 227 -2.62 7.61 0.86
C ILE A 227 -2.66 6.17 1.38
N ILE A 228 -1.72 5.85 2.27
CA ILE A 228 -1.62 4.54 2.91
C ILE A 228 -1.97 4.71 4.39
N LEU A 229 -3.02 4.01 4.82
CA LEU A 229 -3.46 3.98 6.21
C LEU A 229 -3.10 2.61 6.79
N ASP A 230 -2.25 2.57 7.80
CA ASP A 230 -1.85 1.35 8.50
C ASP A 230 -2.50 1.34 9.90
N PHE A 231 -3.63 0.66 10.02
CA PHE A 231 -4.40 0.56 11.26
C PHE A 231 -3.96 -0.62 12.13
N SER A 232 -4.04 -0.43 13.44
CA SER A 232 -4.09 -1.55 14.40
C SER A 232 -5.41 -2.34 14.27
N LEU A 233 -5.42 -3.62 14.67
CA LEU A 233 -6.62 -4.47 14.62
C LEU A 233 -7.82 -3.90 15.37
N ASN A 234 -7.58 -3.11 16.41
CA ASN A 234 -8.62 -2.50 17.24
C ASN A 234 -8.97 -1.07 16.81
N SER A 235 -8.41 -0.59 15.69
CA SER A 235 -8.57 0.75 15.10
C SER A 235 -8.24 1.94 16.02
N ASN A 236 -7.56 1.70 17.14
CA ASN A 236 -7.19 2.76 18.07
C ASN A 236 -5.92 3.52 17.66
N GLN A 237 -5.13 2.98 16.73
CA GLN A 237 -3.90 3.57 16.22
C GLN A 237 -3.90 3.48 14.70
N VAL A 238 -3.45 4.55 14.06
CA VAL A 238 -3.21 4.60 12.62
C VAL A 238 -1.85 5.21 12.33
N ASN A 239 -1.10 4.56 11.46
CA ASN A 239 0.11 5.08 10.87
C ASN A 239 -0.25 5.59 9.47
N LEU A 240 0.14 6.82 9.14
CA LEU A 240 -0.20 7.47 7.88
C LEU A 240 1.05 7.67 7.02
N CYS A 241 0.94 7.28 5.76
CA CYS A 241 1.87 7.69 4.72
C CYS A 241 1.11 8.36 3.57
N THR A 242 1.27 9.68 3.46
CA THR A 242 0.66 10.54 2.43
C THR A 242 1.44 11.85 2.37
N LYS A 243 1.45 12.53 1.23
CA LYS A 243 1.99 13.91 1.17
C LYS A 243 1.15 14.88 1.99
N ASN A 244 -0.17 14.70 1.99
CA ASN A 244 -1.11 15.56 2.72
C ASN A 244 -1.62 14.83 3.98
N LEU A 245 -0.90 15.03 5.09
CA LEU A 245 -1.23 14.41 6.38
C LEU A 245 -2.62 14.81 6.90
N LYS A 246 -3.03 16.06 6.69
CA LYS A 246 -4.36 16.54 7.12
C LYS A 246 -5.46 15.72 6.45
N ARG A 247 -5.38 15.54 5.14
CA ARG A 247 -6.34 14.74 4.36
C ARG A 247 -6.32 13.26 4.78
N GLY A 248 -5.12 12.69 4.96
CA GLY A 248 -5.00 11.32 5.45
C GLY A 248 -5.64 11.13 6.82
N LEU A 249 -5.52 12.11 7.71
CA LEU A 249 -6.16 12.11 9.04
C LEU A 249 -7.68 12.25 8.95
N GLU A 250 -8.19 13.13 8.09
CA GLU A 250 -9.64 13.27 7.88
C GLU A 250 -10.27 11.95 7.44
N ILE A 251 -9.66 11.26 6.47
CA ILE A 251 -10.13 9.96 6.01
C ILE A 251 -10.04 8.93 7.15
N ALA A 252 -8.92 8.87 7.88
CA ALA A 252 -8.77 7.94 8.99
C ALA A 252 -9.79 8.19 10.12
N ASN A 253 -10.06 9.46 10.45
CA ASN A 253 -11.08 9.87 11.41
C ASN A 253 -12.47 9.42 10.95
N SER A 254 -12.81 9.60 9.67
CA SER A 254 -14.10 9.16 9.12
C SER A 254 -14.27 7.64 9.21
N ILE A 255 -13.22 6.87 8.89
CA ILE A 255 -13.22 5.40 9.01
C ILE A 255 -13.45 4.96 10.46
N ALA A 256 -12.65 5.49 11.40
CA ALA A 256 -12.80 5.17 12.82
C ALA A 256 -14.17 5.59 13.34
N SER A 257 -14.64 6.79 12.98
CA SER A 257 -15.93 7.31 13.44
C SER A 257 -17.09 6.45 12.98
N ARG A 258 -17.04 5.97 11.74
CA ARG A 258 -18.04 5.05 11.18
C ARG A 258 -18.02 3.69 11.89
N TYR A 259 -16.84 3.14 12.17
CA TYR A 259 -16.70 1.88 12.90
C TYR A 259 -17.24 1.97 14.33
N PHE A 260 -16.83 3.00 15.08
CA PHE A 260 -17.25 3.20 16.46
C PHE A 260 -18.65 3.80 16.62
N GLN A 261 -19.30 4.25 15.54
CA GLN A 261 -20.58 4.98 15.55
C GLN A 261 -20.54 6.21 16.48
N ARG A 262 -19.39 6.88 16.52
CA ARG A 262 -19.16 8.08 17.33
C ARG A 262 -18.06 8.89 16.66
N GLU A 263 -18.14 10.21 16.75
CA GLU A 263 -17.06 11.08 16.31
C GLU A 263 -15.72 10.71 16.99
N CYS A 264 -14.73 10.36 16.18
CA CYS A 264 -13.40 9.93 16.58
C CYS A 264 -12.35 10.84 15.95
N SER A 265 -11.34 11.22 16.75
CA SER A 265 -10.21 12.03 16.27
C SER A 265 -8.89 11.39 16.64
N PHE A 266 -8.03 11.22 15.64
CA PHE A 266 -6.65 10.81 15.81
C PHE A 266 -5.76 12.01 16.15
N ILE A 267 -4.94 11.86 17.19
CA ILE A 267 -3.92 12.83 17.59
C ILE A 267 -2.53 12.25 17.34
N ASN A 268 -1.57 13.12 17.03
CA ASN A 268 -0.20 12.69 16.79
C ASN A 268 0.38 12.06 18.06
N LEU A 269 0.91 10.84 17.94
CA LEU A 269 1.47 10.10 19.08
C LEU A 269 2.60 10.88 19.77
N ARG A 270 3.41 11.63 18.99
CA ARG A 270 4.47 12.49 19.54
C ARG A 270 3.92 13.61 20.41
N ASN A 271 2.73 14.13 20.09
CA ASN A 271 2.09 15.19 20.86
C ASN A 271 1.47 14.66 22.15
N GLN A 272 0.92 13.44 22.14
CA GLN A 272 0.36 12.83 23.35
C GLN A 272 1.44 12.65 24.43
N ASN A 273 2.62 12.16 24.06
CA ASN A 273 3.74 12.02 25.00
C ASN A 273 4.23 13.36 25.52
N LYS A 274 4.31 14.40 24.68
CA LYS A 274 4.69 15.74 25.13
C LYS A 274 3.65 16.35 26.08
N VAL A 275 2.35 16.21 25.78
CA VAL A 275 1.28 16.71 26.65
C VAL A 275 1.26 15.96 27.97
N ALA A 276 1.44 14.64 27.96
CA ALA A 276 1.55 13.84 29.17
C ALA A 276 2.79 14.25 29.99
N GLN A 277 3.96 14.36 29.35
CA GLN A 277 5.19 14.81 30.00
C GLN A 277 5.07 16.22 30.58
N VAL A 278 4.49 17.17 29.85
CA VAL A 278 4.24 18.54 30.33
C VAL A 278 3.22 18.53 31.47
N ARG A 279 2.15 17.74 31.38
CA ARG A 279 1.15 17.63 32.46
C ARG A 279 1.76 17.02 33.71
N THR A 280 2.51 15.93 33.59
CA THR A 280 3.24 15.31 34.70
C THR A 280 4.22 16.29 35.30
N PHE A 281 5.03 16.95 34.49
CA PHE A 281 5.96 17.98 34.95
C PHE A 281 5.26 19.12 35.70
N LEU A 282 4.16 19.66 35.18
CA LEU A 282 3.38 20.71 35.85
C LEU A 282 2.77 20.21 37.16
N THR A 283 2.30 18.96 37.18
CA THR A 283 1.73 18.33 38.39
C THR A 283 2.82 18.14 39.43
N ASP A 284 4.00 17.66 39.04
CA ASP A 284 5.15 17.48 39.92
C ASP A 284 5.68 18.81 40.45
N CYS A 285 5.63 19.88 39.65
CA CYS A 285 5.91 21.23 40.13
C CYS A 285 4.88 21.66 41.18
N VAL A 286 3.57 21.49 40.93
CA VAL A 286 2.48 21.88 41.85
C VAL A 286 2.56 21.13 43.17
N HIS A 287 3.00 19.86 43.15
CA HIS A 287 3.14 19.04 44.36
C HIS A 287 4.55 19.14 44.99
N GLU A 288 5.37 20.11 44.56
CA GLU A 288 6.74 20.34 45.05
C GLU A 288 7.66 19.11 44.98
N LEU A 289 7.37 18.18 44.06
CA LEU A 289 8.18 16.97 43.85
C LEU A 289 9.50 17.28 43.11
N ILE A 290 9.58 18.44 42.45
CA ILE A 290 10.79 18.95 41.78
C ILE A 290 11.38 20.09 42.61
N LYS A 291 12.42 19.78 43.39
CA LYS A 291 13.03 20.70 44.37
C LYS A 291 13.70 21.94 43.76
N ASP A 292 14.07 21.87 42.47
CA ASP A 292 14.83 22.93 41.78
C ASP A 292 13.93 23.96 41.09
N ILE A 293 12.60 23.76 41.09
CA ILE A 293 11.65 24.63 40.40
C ILE A 293 10.63 25.16 41.42
N LYS A 294 10.66 26.47 41.67
CA LYS A 294 9.66 27.15 42.50
C LYS A 294 8.53 27.69 41.62
N LEU A 295 7.32 27.20 41.83
CA LEU A 295 6.10 27.81 41.27
C LEU A 295 5.83 29.13 41.99
N ILE A 296 5.58 30.18 41.22
CA ILE A 296 5.19 31.49 41.73
C ILE A 296 3.75 31.75 41.26
N GLU A 297 2.83 31.89 42.21
CA GLU A 297 1.45 32.28 41.91
C GLU A 297 1.41 33.80 41.66
N LEU A 298 1.03 34.21 40.46
CA LEU A 298 0.81 35.62 40.13
C LEU A 298 -0.64 36.00 40.43
N LYS A 299 -0.86 36.70 41.55
CA LYS A 299 -2.16 37.29 41.88
C LYS A 299 -2.28 38.66 41.25
N PHE A 300 -3.21 38.81 40.31
CA PHE A 300 -3.58 40.10 39.75
C PHE A 300 -4.69 40.71 40.60
N THR A 301 -4.36 41.76 41.35
CA THR A 301 -5.37 42.62 41.99
C THR A 301 -5.84 43.65 40.98
N SER A 302 -7.14 43.64 40.64
CA SER A 302 -7.75 44.75 39.92
C SER A 302 -7.78 45.98 40.84
N LEU A 303 -7.03 47.02 40.48
CA LEU A 303 -7.09 48.33 41.12
C LEU A 303 -8.44 48.99 40.80
N ASN A 304 -9.44 48.73 41.63
CA ASN A 304 -10.60 49.61 41.78
C ASN A 304 -10.59 50.15 43.21
N GLN A 305 -9.77 51.17 43.46
CA GLN A 305 -9.96 52.05 44.60
C GLN A 305 -9.86 53.50 44.12
N ALA A 306 -11.03 54.09 43.88
CA ALA A 306 -11.23 55.51 43.96
C ALA A 306 -10.91 55.95 45.39
N LEU A 307 -9.81 56.67 45.56
CA LEU A 307 -9.54 57.46 46.76
C LEU A 307 -10.13 58.85 46.54
N ILE A 308 -11.39 59.01 46.96
CA ILE A 308 -11.91 60.27 47.49
C ILE A 308 -12.44 59.93 48.87
N LEU A 309 -11.88 60.56 49.90
CA LEU A 309 -12.60 61.28 50.96
C LEU A 309 -11.61 61.80 52.01
N HIS A 310 -11.60 63.14 52.09
CA HIS A 310 -11.15 64.09 53.12
C HIS A 310 -9.79 63.94 53.81
#